data_AF-H1KNV3-F1
#
_entry.id   AF-H1KNV3-F1
#
_cell.length_a   1.000
_cell.length_b   1.000
_cell.length_c   1.000
_cell.angle_alpha   90.00
_cell.angle_beta   90.00
_cell.angle_gamma   90.00
#
_symmetry.space_group_name_H-M   'P 1'
#
loop_
_entity.id
_entity.type
_entity.pdbx_description
1 polymer ?
#
loop_
_entity_poly.entity_id
_entity_poly.type
_entity_poly.pdbx_seq_one_letter_code
_entity_poly.pdbx_strand_id
1 'polypeptide(L)' 'KRKIRHDKRRYRERWRIEATFNRLKDFRRIATRYDKLARNYASALALAAVIAFWC' A
#
# COMPACT_ATOMS: atom_id res chain seq x y z
N LYS A 1 -7.16 28.83 3.93
CA LYS A 1 -6.40 27.55 3.86
C LYS A 1 -5.33 27.53 4.96
N ARG A 2 -5.36 26.59 5.89
CA ARG A 2 -4.35 26.47 6.97
C ARG A 2 -3.02 26.00 6.35
N LYS A 3 -1.93 26.77 6.51
CA LYS A 3 -0.59 26.36 6.07
C LYS A 3 -0.14 25.18 6.95
N ILE A 4 -0.14 23.98 6.38
CA ILE A 4 0.42 22.79 7.04
C ILE A 4 1.94 22.95 7.01
N ARG A 5 2.59 22.90 8.18
CA ARG A 5 4.05 22.93 8.28
C ARG A 5 4.61 21.71 7.55
N HIS A 6 5.33 21.94 6.45
CA HIS A 6 5.92 20.87 5.64
C HIS A 6 7.16 20.34 6.35
N ASP A 7 6.99 19.22 7.06
CA ASP A 7 8.10 18.51 7.68
C ASP A 7 8.74 17.57 6.66
N LYS A 8 9.96 17.89 6.22
CA LYS A 8 10.67 17.13 5.18
C LYS A 8 10.95 15.69 5.60
N ARG A 9 11.15 15.41 6.90
CA ARG A 9 11.39 14.05 7.41
C ARG A 9 10.12 13.20 7.26
N ARG A 10 8.98 13.69 7.77
CA ARG A 10 7.69 13.01 7.62
C ARG A 10 7.28 12.82 6.16
N TYR A 11 7.62 13.78 5.30
CA TYR A 11 7.35 13.66 3.86
C TYR A 11 8.19 12.54 3.23
N ARG A 12 9.46 12.38 3.63
CA ARG A 12 10.31 11.26 3.17
C ARG A 12 9.81 9.90 3.63
N GLU A 13 9.27 9.81 4.84
CA GLU A 13 8.69 8.56 5.37
C GLU A 13 7.41 8.17 4.61
N ARG A 14 6.58 9.14 4.20
CA ARG A 14 5.41 8.88 3.35
C ARG A 14 5.78 8.23 2.02
N TRP A 15 6.90 8.62 1.43
CA TRP A 15 7.35 8.03 0.17
C TRP A 15 7.54 6.52 0.26
N ARG A 16 8.04 5.98 1.38
CA ARG A 16 8.14 4.52 1.58
C ARG A 16 6.77 3.86 1.58
N ILE A 17 5.82 4.46 2.30
CA ILE A 17 4.44 3.96 2.37
C ILE A 17 3.80 3.97 0.97
N GLU A 18 3.94 5.08 0.24
CA GLU A 18 3.45 5.21 -1.13
C GLU A 18 4.09 4.20 -2.08
N ALA A 19 5.40 3.96 -1.97
CA ALA A 19 6.10 2.95 -2.76
C ALA A 19 5.57 1.53 -2.48
N THR A 20 5.32 1.19 -1.22
CA THR A 20 4.73 -0.10 -0.84
C THR A 20 3.31 -0.24 -1.40
N PHE A 21 2.47 0.80 -1.30
CA PHE A 21 1.12 0.78 -1.89
C PHE A 21 1.14 0.73 -3.41
N ASN A 22 2.12 1.35 -4.07
CA ASN A 22 2.27 1.28 -5.50
C ASN A 22 2.62 -0.15 -5.95
N ARG A 23 3.51 -0.83 -5.22
CA ARG A 23 3.82 -2.27 -5.44
C ARG A 23 2.59 -3.16 -5.22
N LEU A 24 1.81 -2.88 -4.17
CA LEU A 24 0.57 -3.61 -3.87
C LEU A 24 -0.53 -3.39 -4.92
N LYS A 25 -0.55 -2.22 -5.57
CA LYS A 25 -1.51 -1.89 -6.63
C LYS A 25 -1.18 -2.54 -7.97
N ASP A 26 0.07 -2.98 -8.19
CA ASP A 26 0.45 -3.75 -9.38
C ASP A 26 -0.35 -5.05 -9.49
N PHE A 27 -0.69 -5.64 -8.34
CA PHE A 27 -1.61 -6.76 -8.26
C PHE A 27 -3.04 -6.30 -8.58
N ARG A 28 -3.44 -6.44 -9.86
CA ARG A 28 -4.77 -6.08 -10.37
C ARG A 28 -5.90 -6.51 -9.43
N ARG A 29 -5.85 -7.74 -8.90
CA ARG A 29 -6.85 -8.32 -7.97
C ARG A 29 -7.02 -7.51 -6.67
N ILE A 30 -5.94 -6.95 -6.14
CA ILE A 30 -5.93 -6.11 -4.94
C ILE A 30 -6.43 -4.71 -5.27
N ALA A 31 -5.99 -4.15 -6.39
CA ALA A 31 -6.38 -2.81 -6.84
C ALA A 31 -7.88 -2.70 -7.14
N THR A 32 -8.49 -3.73 -7.73
CA THR A 32 -9.93 -3.76 -8.05
C THR A 32 -10.81 -4.28 -6.92
N ARG A 33 -10.24 -4.71 -5.79
CA ARG A 33 -11.01 -5.21 -4.63
C ARG A 33 -12.02 -6.30 -5.03
N TYR A 34 -11.60 -7.24 -5.88
CA TYR A 34 -12.48 -8.31 -6.37
C TYR A 34 -13.01 -9.21 -5.25
N ASP A 35 -12.27 -9.35 -4.15
CA ASP A 35 -12.68 -10.19 -3.04
C ASP A 35 -13.81 -9.55 -2.23
N LYS A 36 -15.01 -10.15 -2.32
CA LYS A 36 -16.20 -9.72 -1.58
C LYS A 36 -16.07 -9.91 -0.06
N LEU A 37 -15.23 -10.85 0.38
CA LEU A 37 -15.05 -11.16 1.78
C LEU A 37 -13.74 -10.55 2.30
N ALA A 38 -13.84 -9.82 3.41
CA ALA A 38 -12.70 -9.14 4.04
C ALA A 38 -11.54 -10.08 4.36
N ARG A 39 -11.83 -11.33 4.76
CA ARG A 39 -10.80 -12.34 5.06
C ARG A 39 -9.93 -12.66 3.83
N ASN A 40 -10.56 -12.84 2.68
CA ASN A 40 -9.85 -13.25 1.48
C ASN A 40 -9.02 -12.09 0.94
N TYR A 41 -9.53 -10.87 1.05
CA TYR A 41 -8.77 -9.67 0.73
C TYR A 41 -7.54 -9.50 1.64
N ALA A 42 -7.70 -9.75 2.95
CA ALA A 42 -6.58 -9.71 3.89
C ALA A 42 -5.52 -10.78 3.57
N SER A 43 -5.93 -12.00 3.23
CA SER A 43 -5.00 -13.06 2.79
C SER A 43 -4.28 -12.70 1.49
N ALA A 44 -4.98 -12.13 0.50
CA ALA A 44 -4.38 -11.67 -0.75
C ALA A 44 -3.37 -10.53 -0.52
N LEU A 45 -3.69 -9.59 0.38
CA LEU A 45 -2.75 -8.54 0.80
C LEU A 45 -1.51 -9.12 1.47
N ALA A 46 -1.67 -10.09 2.38
CA ALA A 46 -0.54 -10.71 3.06
C ALA A 46 0.39 -11.44 2.07
N LEU A 47 -0.18 -12.18 1.12
CA LEU A 47 0.58 -12.83 0.05
C LEU A 47 1.32 -11.82 -0.82
N ALA A 48 0.65 -10.75 -1.26
CA ALA A 48 1.30 -9.72 -2.07
C ALA A 48 2.36 -8.94 -1.30
N ALA A 49 2.18 -8.72 0.01
CA ALA A 49 3.21 -8.12 0.85
C ALA A 49 4.44 -9.02 0.94
N VAL A 50 4.27 -10.34 1.14
CA VAL A 50 5.39 -11.29 1.14
C VAL A 50 6.11 -11.29 -0.20
N ILE A 51 5.39 -11.38 -1.32
CA ILE A 51 5.99 -11.39 -2.67
C ILE A 51 6.72 -10.07 -2.96
N ALA A 52 6.13 -8.94 -2.60
CA ALA A 52 6.69 -7.61 -2.91
C ALA A 52 7.89 -7.20 -2.04
N PHE A 53 8.07 -7.85 -0.87
CA PHE A 53 9.10 -7.46 0.11
C PHE A 53 10.17 -8.54 0.33
N TRP A 54 9.90 -9.80 -0.03
CA TRP A 54 10.83 -10.93 0.14
C TRP A 54 11.52 -11.36 -1.17
N CYS A 55 10.98 -11.00 -2.33
CA CYS A 55 11.60 -11.26 -3.64
C CYS A 55 12.26 -9.99 -4.18
#